data_AF-A0A1W2F269-F1
#
_entry.id   AF-A0A1W2F269-F1
#
_cell.length_a   1.000
_cell.length_b   1.000
_cell.length_c   1.000
_cell.angle_alpha   90.00
_cell.angle_beta   90.00
_cell.angle_gamma   90.00
#
_symmetry.space_group_name_H-M   'P 1'
#
loop_
_entity.id
_entity.type
_entity.pdbx_description
1 polymer ?
#
loop_
_entity_poly.entity_id
_entity_poly.type
_entity_poly.pdbx_seq_one_letter_code
_entity_poly.pdbx_strand_id
1 'polypeptide(L)'
;MKQDFPKLGIKSLCRLFGRTRHAYYDHQWRVQDQGLKDEIVLQHVLNIRKKQNKIGTLKLHFMLQKPLEQHGMKIGRDYLFELMREHGLHIR
;
A
#
# COMPACT_ATOMS: atom_id res chain seq x y z
N MET A 1 -17.91 8.85 0.59
CA MET A 1 -18.31 10.20 1.09
C MET A 1 -18.85 11.13 0.02
N LYS A 2 -18.07 11.52 -1.00
CA LYS A 2 -18.57 12.44 -2.05
C LYS A 2 -19.53 11.76 -3.04
N GLN A 3 -19.33 10.47 -3.32
CA GLN A 3 -20.25 9.65 -4.13
C GLN A 3 -21.59 9.41 -3.42
N ASP A 4 -21.56 9.20 -2.09
CA ASP A 4 -22.77 8.91 -1.31
C ASP A 4 -23.61 10.16 -0.99
N PHE A 5 -22.98 11.34 -0.95
CA PHE A 5 -23.65 12.61 -0.63
C PHE A 5 -23.27 13.73 -1.62
N PRO A 6 -23.71 13.65 -2.89
CA PRO A 6 -23.25 14.55 -3.95
C PRO A 6 -23.70 16.01 -3.76
N LYS A 7 -24.80 16.23 -3.01
CA LYS A 7 -25.36 17.57 -2.75
C LYS A 7 -24.72 18.28 -1.55
N LEU A 8 -23.90 17.59 -0.75
CA LEU A 8 -23.27 18.14 0.44
C LEU A 8 -21.78 18.44 0.18
N GLY A 9 -21.36 19.65 0.54
CA GLY A 9 -19.94 20.02 0.47
C GLY A 9 -19.10 19.20 1.44
N ILE A 10 -17.89 18.79 1.01
CA ILE A 10 -16.94 18.01 1.83
C ILE A 10 -16.71 18.65 3.20
N LYS A 11 -16.66 19.99 3.30
CA LYS A 11 -16.51 20.70 4.57
C LYS A 11 -17.65 20.39 5.56
N SER A 12 -18.89 20.36 5.07
CA SER A 12 -20.07 20.06 5.89
C SER A 12 -20.09 18.59 6.31
N LEU A 13 -19.73 17.69 5.41
CA LEU A 13 -19.59 16.26 5.71
C LEU A 13 -18.51 16.03 6.77
N CYS A 14 -17.31 16.59 6.60
CA CYS A 14 -16.24 16.46 7.59
C CYS A 14 -16.69 16.95 8.98
N ARG A 15 -17.41 18.08 9.06
CA ARG A 15 -17.97 18.59 10.32
C ARG A 15 -18.95 17.62 10.97
N LEU A 16 -19.84 17.00 10.19
CA LEU A 16 -20.81 16.01 10.70
C LEU A 16 -20.11 14.84 11.39
N PHE A 17 -18.95 14.42 10.87
CA PHE A 17 -18.16 13.31 11.41
C PHE A 17 -17.03 13.76 12.37
N GLY A 18 -17.02 15.02 12.81
CA GLY A 18 -16.00 15.54 13.73
C GLY A 18 -14.57 15.54 13.14
N ARG A 19 -14.44 15.59 11.81
CA ARG A 19 -13.16 15.63 11.10
C ARG A 19 -12.92 16.98 10.44
N THR A 20 -11.65 17.30 10.20
CA THR A 20 -11.28 18.46 9.39
C THR A 20 -11.20 18.07 7.92
N ARG A 21 -11.42 19.06 7.03
CA ARG A 21 -11.25 18.87 5.59
C ARG A 21 -9.83 18.45 5.21
N HIS A 22 -8.83 19.02 5.90
CA HIS A 22 -7.42 18.67 5.70
C HIS A 22 -7.16 17.20 6.03
N ALA A 23 -7.64 16.72 7.18
CA ALA A 23 -7.50 15.31 7.57
C ALA A 23 -8.14 14.36 6.54
N TYR A 24 -9.26 14.75 5.93
CA TYR A 24 -9.88 13.97 4.87
C TYR A 24 -8.98 13.84 3.63
N TYR A 25 -8.45 14.96 3.11
CA TYR A 25 -7.59 14.92 1.92
C TYR A 25 -6.24 14.27 2.18
N ASP A 26 -5.63 14.56 3.33
CA ASP A 26 -4.39 13.93 3.78
C ASP A 26 -4.54 12.41 3.89
N HIS A 27 -5.66 11.93 4.45
CA HIS A 27 -5.98 10.50 4.41
C HIS A 27 -6.10 9.97 2.97
N GLN A 28 -6.82 10.67 2.07
CA GLN A 28 -6.94 10.22 0.68
C GLN A 28 -5.58 10.14 -0.02
N TRP A 29 -4.71 11.12 0.18
CA TRP A 29 -3.36 11.11 -0.39
C TRP A 29 -2.53 9.96 0.15
N ARG A 30 -2.58 9.69 1.47
CA ARG A 30 -1.89 8.54 2.06
C ARG A 30 -2.38 7.22 1.48
N VAL A 31 -3.69 7.05 1.32
CA VAL A 31 -4.25 5.82 0.72
C VAL A 31 -3.77 5.64 -0.72
N GLN A 32 -3.74 6.73 -1.50
CA GLN A 32 -3.24 6.68 -2.88
C GLN A 32 -1.75 6.37 -2.95
N ASP A 33 -0.93 7.05 -2.15
CA ASP A 33 0.51 6.84 -2.09
C ASP A 33 0.85 5.41 -1.62
N GLN A 34 0.14 4.93 -0.60
CA GLN A 34 0.27 3.57 -0.11
C GLN A 34 -0.10 2.55 -1.19
N GLY A 35 -1.21 2.74 -1.91
CA GLY A 35 -1.61 1.86 -3.00
C GLY A 35 -0.59 1.81 -4.15
N LEU A 36 0.02 2.95 -4.51
CA LEU A 36 1.09 2.98 -5.52
C LEU A 36 2.32 2.20 -5.05
N LYS A 37 2.72 2.40 -3.79
CA LYS A 37 3.84 1.68 -3.17
C LYS A 37 3.59 0.18 -3.13
N ASP A 38 2.39 -0.24 -2.73
CA ASP A 38 1.97 -1.63 -2.66
C ASP A 38 2.08 -2.30 -4.04
N GLU A 39 1.56 -1.65 -5.08
CA GLU A 39 1.63 -2.15 -6.46
C GLU A 39 3.07 -2.35 -6.92
N ILE A 40 3.96 -1.38 -6.71
CA ILE A 40 5.38 -1.51 -7.11
C ILE A 40 6.04 -2.69 -6.40
N VAL A 41 5.79 -2.85 -5.09
CA VAL A 41 6.35 -3.96 -4.32
C VAL A 41 5.80 -5.29 -4.84
N LEU A 42 4.50 -5.40 -5.07
CA LEU A 42 3.86 -6.61 -5.59
C LEU A 42 4.39 -7.01 -6.97
N GLN A 43 4.58 -6.05 -7.88
CA GLN A 43 5.16 -6.34 -9.19
C GLN A 43 6.56 -6.95 -9.07
N HIS A 44 7.42 -6.39 -8.21
CA HIS A 44 8.74 -6.96 -7.95
C HIS A 44 8.67 -8.34 -7.30
N VAL A 45 7.76 -8.54 -6.35
CA VAL A 45 7.52 -9.85 -5.73
C VAL A 45 7.14 -10.90 -6.77
N LEU A 46 6.18 -10.60 -7.64
CA LEU A 46 5.72 -11.52 -8.67
C LEU A 46 6.84 -11.82 -9.67
N ASN A 47 7.64 -10.82 -10.04
CA ASN A 47 8.80 -11.01 -10.91
C ASN A 47 9.88 -11.91 -10.30
N ILE A 48 10.14 -11.79 -9.00
CA ILE A 48 11.06 -12.69 -8.29
C ILE A 48 10.47 -14.12 -8.26
N ARG A 49 9.19 -14.26 -7.91
CA ARG A 49 8.52 -15.57 -7.80
C ARG A 49 8.37 -16.30 -9.13
N LYS A 50 8.27 -15.58 -10.25
CA LYS A 50 8.34 -16.17 -11.60
C LYS A 50 9.65 -16.91 -11.83
N LYS A 51 10.77 -16.41 -11.27
CA LYS A 51 12.10 -17.02 -11.40
C LYS A 51 12.37 -18.07 -10.31
N GLN A 52 11.88 -17.82 -9.10
CA GLN A 52 12.08 -18.68 -7.93
C GLN A 52 10.74 -18.94 -7.24
N ASN A 53 10.08 -20.02 -7.66
CA ASN A 53 8.78 -20.37 -7.13
C ASN A 53 8.87 -20.68 -5.62
N LYS A 54 7.84 -20.28 -4.88
CA LYS A 54 7.67 -20.50 -3.44
C LYS A 54 8.78 -19.95 -2.52
N ILE A 55 9.53 -18.94 -2.95
CA ILE A 55 10.49 -18.29 -2.06
C ILE A 55 9.79 -17.69 -0.82
N GLY A 56 10.36 -17.96 0.35
CA GLY A 56 9.87 -17.45 1.62
C GLY A 56 10.00 -15.93 1.74
N THR A 57 9.07 -15.30 2.47
CA THR A 57 8.96 -13.84 2.57
C THR A 57 10.20 -13.16 3.15
N LEU A 58 10.96 -13.83 4.02
CA LEU A 58 12.21 -13.27 4.56
C LEU A 58 13.30 -13.12 3.49
N LYS A 59 13.50 -14.15 2.66
CA LYS A 59 14.48 -14.07 1.55
C LYS A 59 14.00 -13.10 0.47
N LEU A 60 12.69 -13.08 0.22
CA LEU A 60 12.05 -12.13 -0.68
C LEU A 60 12.30 -10.68 -0.24
N HIS A 61 12.19 -10.38 1.07
CA HIS A 61 12.49 -9.05 1.63
C HIS A 61 13.92 -8.60 1.30
N PHE A 62 14.91 -9.48 1.49
CA PHE A 62 16.30 -9.20 1.11
C PHE A 62 16.46 -8.95 -0.40
N MET A 63 15.84 -9.79 -1.23
CA MET A 63 15.91 -9.65 -2.70
C MET A 63 15.21 -8.40 -3.22
N LEU A 64 14.21 -7.89 -2.51
CA LEU A 64 13.49 -6.66 -2.85
C LEU A 64 14.27 -5.39 -2.52
N GLN A 65 15.29 -5.44 -1.66
CA GLN A 65 16.04 -4.22 -1.29
C GLN A 65 16.66 -3.55 -2.52
N LYS A 66 17.39 -4.31 -3.34
CA LYS A 66 18.05 -3.78 -4.55
C LYS A 66 17.09 -3.18 -5.58
N PRO A 67 16.01 -3.85 -6.03
CA PRO A 67 15.07 -3.25 -6.98
C PRO A 67 14.29 -2.08 -6.40
N LEU A 68 13.97 -2.08 -5.09
CA LEU A 68 13.24 -0.96 -4.48
C LEU A 68 14.14 0.26 -4.26
N GLU A 69 15.43 0.08 -3.98
CA GLU A 69 16.40 1.18 -3.91
C GLU A 69 16.53 1.94 -5.24
N GLN A 70 16.37 1.27 -6.38
CA GLN A 70 16.32 1.92 -7.69
C GLN A 70 15.13 2.87 -7.85
N HIS A 71 14.05 2.62 -7.11
CA HIS A 71 12.89 3.49 -7.02
C HIS A 71 12.99 4.50 -5.87
N GLY A 72 14.13 4.59 -5.17
CA GLY A 72 14.28 5.43 -3.98
C GLY A 72 13.45 4.98 -2.79
N MET A 73 13.01 3.71 -2.78
CA MET A 73 12.10 3.18 -1.77
C MET A 73 12.80 2.17 -0.85
N LYS A 74 12.35 2.13 0.39
CA LYS A 74 12.70 1.09 1.37
C LYS A 74 11.44 0.59 2.05
N ILE A 75 11.39 -0.72 2.27
CA ILE A 75 10.26 -1.35 2.95
C ILE A 75 10.73 -2.16 4.16
N GLY A 76 9.94 -2.10 5.23
CA GLY A 76 10.15 -2.92 6.41
C GLY A 76 9.73 -4.37 6.16
N ARG A 77 10.24 -5.26 7.01
CA ARG A 77 9.84 -6.67 7.02
C ARG A 77 8.35 -6.80 7.27
N ASP A 78 7.86 -6.23 8.37
CA ASP A 78 6.48 -6.44 8.82
C ASP A 78 5.46 -5.91 7.82
N TYR A 79 5.76 -4.77 7.19
CA TYR A 79 5.00 -4.24 6.06
C TYR A 79 4.91 -5.25 4.91
N LEU A 80 6.02 -5.87 4.50
CA LEU A 80 5.98 -6.89 3.45
C LEU A 80 5.16 -8.11 3.88
N PHE A 81 5.25 -8.55 5.14
CA PHE A 81 4.44 -9.67 5.62
C PHE A 81 2.96 -9.36 5.56
N GLU A 82 2.56 -8.17 5.97
CA GLU A 82 1.16 -7.76 5.96
C GLU A 82 0.65 -7.60 4.53
N LEU A 83 1.39 -6.91 3.66
CA LEU A 83 1.05 -6.78 2.23
C LEU A 83 0.87 -8.15 1.57
N MET A 84 1.76 -9.10 1.86
CA MET A 84 1.66 -10.45 1.32
C MET A 84 0.45 -11.22 1.86
N ARG A 85 0.01 -10.96 3.10
CA ARG A 85 -1.20 -11.56 3.68
C ARG A 85 -2.46 -10.97 3.07
N GLU A 86 -2.55 -9.65 3.00
CA GLU A 86 -3.67 -8.92 2.40
C GLU A 86 -3.95 -9.35 0.96
N HIS A 87 -2.89 -9.62 0.19
CA HIS A 87 -2.99 -10.08 -1.20
C HIS A 87 -3.02 -11.61 -1.37
N GLY A 88 -3.09 -12.40 -0.30
CA GLY A 88 -3.14 -13.88 -0.38
C GLY A 88 -1.87 -14.52 -0.94
N LEU A 89 -0.75 -13.80 -0.91
CA LEU A 89 0.55 -14.23 -1.42
C LEU A 89 1.47 -14.78 -0.32
N HIS A 90 1.06 -14.75 0.94
CA HIS A 90 1.85 -15.28 2.04
C HIS A 90 2.02 -16.79 1.91
N ILE A 91 3.27 -17.25 2.01
CA ILE A 91 3.63 -18.68 1.97
C ILE A 91 4.04 -19.08 3.38
N ARG A 92 3.42 -20.15 3.88
CA ARG A 92 3.64 -20.70 5.21
C ARG A 92 4.89 -21.58 5.25
#